data_AF-S3XD85-F1
#
_entry.id   AF-S3XD85-F1
#
_cell.length_a   1.000
_cell.length_b   1.000
_cell.length_c   1.000
_cell.angle_alpha   90.00
_cell.angle_beta   90.00
_cell.angle_gamma   90.00
#
_symmetry.space_group_name_H-M   'P 1'
#
loop_
_entity.id
_entity.type
_entity.pdbx_description
1 polymer ?
#
loop_
_entity_poly.entity_id
_entity_poly.type
_entity_poly.pdbx_seq_one_letter_code
_entity_poly.pdbx_strand_id
1 'polypeptide(L)'
;MRIETVTLLVGLVALVTTLVTAFMSRRTPPPVPELSRWRAGDGTLPPPPDQTPASVHALTVGEVTSHDIRLSLLDLASRGYLHIDMTSGPKSDGWSLRRTDKQLSSALHDHEWFLLSGPFSDALGNPRTCTWAELRDDSGRPIHQAQRLLTEEMRRRRWIPDEKDARHSVWAWTGSVVLLLGIVTTGYMLVDWLATSHFNGVLGGAALTTAGVVLVSRGRRHAPLDADGLAAQQACLIWRDQLRTENLNDTPINKLADVFGRKLVWQLAYDDHAGLVAGVDAELVRAERWSQRVSVVPRWLTATEGTTPSELVDQLVDFLAGSRHQPLGERKRFPRPRRKGK
;
A
#
# COMPACT_ATOMS: atom_id res chain seq x y z
N MET A 1 52.14 -7.73 -2.58
CA MET A 1 50.79 -7.76 -1.97
C MET A 1 50.04 -8.94 -2.57
N ARG A 2 49.50 -9.87 -1.77
CA ARG A 2 48.84 -11.07 -2.31
C ARG A 2 47.51 -10.67 -2.97
N ILE A 3 47.16 -11.27 -4.10
CA ILE A 3 45.94 -10.95 -4.86
C ILE A 3 44.69 -10.99 -3.96
N GLU A 4 44.64 -11.94 -3.03
CA GLU A 4 43.60 -12.12 -2.00
C GLU A 4 43.39 -10.88 -1.11
N THR A 5 44.48 -10.19 -0.74
CA THR A 5 44.41 -8.97 0.09
C THR A 5 43.93 -7.76 -0.71
N VAL A 6 44.22 -7.74 -2.02
CA VAL A 6 43.75 -6.68 -2.92
C VAL A 6 42.25 -6.82 -3.16
N THR A 7 41.75 -8.05 -3.41
CA THR A 7 40.31 -8.30 -3.61
C THR A 7 39.48 -7.99 -2.37
N LEU A 8 39.97 -8.32 -1.17
CA LEU A 8 39.30 -7.95 0.08
C LEU A 8 39.21 -6.42 0.26
N LEU A 9 40.30 -5.70 0.00
CA LEU A 9 40.34 -4.25 0.17
C LEU A 9 39.41 -3.54 -0.83
N VAL A 10 39.39 -3.99 -2.08
CA VAL A 10 38.49 -3.46 -3.12
C VAL A 10 37.03 -3.73 -2.78
N GLY A 11 36.70 -4.94 -2.34
CA GLY A 11 35.34 -5.30 -1.93
C GLY A 11 34.84 -4.46 -0.75
N LEU A 12 35.70 -4.21 0.24
CA LEU A 12 35.36 -3.40 1.41
C LEU A 12 35.20 -1.91 1.07
N VAL A 13 36.09 -1.35 0.24
CA VAL A 13 35.97 0.03 -0.24
C VAL A 13 34.69 0.23 -1.06
N ALA A 14 34.36 -0.70 -1.95
CA ALA A 14 33.12 -0.63 -2.74
C ALA A 14 31.88 -0.69 -1.84
N LEU A 15 31.88 -1.54 -0.81
CA LEU A 15 30.78 -1.66 0.15
C LEU A 15 30.63 -0.39 1.00
N VAL A 16 31.72 0.15 1.54
CA VAL A 16 31.71 1.40 2.32
C VAL A 16 31.26 2.57 1.46
N THR A 17 31.80 2.71 0.24
CA THR A 17 31.39 3.78 -0.69
C THR A 17 29.89 3.66 -0.97
N THR A 18 29.39 2.46 -1.29
CA THR A 18 27.96 2.21 -1.51
C THR A 18 27.09 2.61 -0.31
N LEU A 19 27.51 2.25 0.91
CA LEU A 19 26.84 2.63 2.15
C LEU A 19 26.84 4.15 2.38
N VAL A 20 27.97 4.82 2.14
CA VAL A 20 28.10 6.28 2.28
C VAL A 20 27.25 7.01 1.25
N THR A 21 27.32 6.64 -0.03
CA THR A 21 26.49 7.27 -1.07
C THR A 21 25.01 7.01 -0.82
N ALA A 22 24.64 5.82 -0.33
CA ALA A 22 23.27 5.51 0.06
C ALA A 22 22.79 6.33 1.26
N PHE A 23 23.68 6.69 2.19
CA PHE A 23 23.39 7.53 3.34
C PHE A 23 23.30 9.00 2.95
N MET A 24 24.22 9.50 2.12
CA MET A 24 24.25 10.89 1.65
C MET A 24 23.17 11.19 0.61
N SER A 25 22.72 10.20 -0.18
CA SER A 25 21.61 10.39 -1.13
C SER A 25 20.23 10.37 -0.47
N ARG A 26 20.14 10.27 0.86
CA ARG A 26 18.91 10.54 1.59
C ARG A 26 18.52 12.00 1.34
N ARG A 27 17.76 12.24 0.27
CA ARG A 27 17.17 13.53 -0.02
C ARG A 27 16.34 13.90 1.21
N THR A 28 16.73 14.97 1.89
CA THR A 28 15.83 15.60 2.86
C THR A 28 14.62 16.06 2.06
N PRO A 29 13.40 15.60 2.40
CA PRO A 29 12.21 16.06 1.71
C PRO A 29 12.17 17.59 1.82
N PRO A 30 11.81 18.30 0.73
CA PRO A 30 11.69 19.75 0.79
C PRO A 30 10.69 20.13 1.89
N PRO A 31 10.94 21.21 2.64
CA PRO A 31 9.99 21.67 3.64
C PRO A 31 8.66 22.00 2.96
N VAL A 32 7.61 21.25 3.26
CA VAL A 32 6.28 21.48 2.70
C VAL A 32 5.78 22.82 3.23
N PRO A 33 5.51 23.87 2.42
CA PRO A 33 5.07 25.17 2.93
C PRO A 33 3.76 25.08 3.74
N GLU A 34 2.97 24.07 3.40
CA GLU A 34 1.73 23.71 4.06
C GLU A 34 1.97 23.18 5.49
N LEU A 35 3.08 22.46 5.77
CA LEU A 35 3.52 22.03 7.13
C LEU A 35 3.61 23.16 8.14
N SER A 36 4.03 24.35 7.69
CA SER A 36 4.08 25.55 8.52
C SER A 36 2.69 26.05 8.92
N ARG A 37 1.71 25.95 8.02
CA ARG A 37 0.30 26.22 8.31
C ARG A 37 -0.32 25.09 9.16
N TRP A 38 0.03 23.83 8.90
CA TRP A 38 -0.44 22.65 9.65
C TRP A 38 0.02 22.61 11.11
N ARG A 39 1.21 23.15 11.44
CA ARG A 39 1.68 23.29 12.84
C ARG A 39 0.98 24.41 13.61
N ALA A 40 0.24 25.29 12.95
CA ALA A 40 -0.27 26.52 13.53
C ALA A 40 -1.76 26.48 13.95
N GLY A 41 -2.51 25.38 13.76
CA GLY A 41 -3.97 25.36 13.96
C GLY A 41 -4.58 24.08 14.56
N ASP A 42 -5.36 24.29 15.63
CA ASP A 42 -6.63 23.65 16.01
C ASP A 42 -6.95 22.19 15.59
N GLY A 43 -6.28 21.23 16.24
CA GLY A 43 -6.79 19.89 16.59
C GLY A 43 -8.04 19.35 15.87
N THR A 44 -7.95 19.06 14.58
CA THR A 44 -8.54 17.94 13.80
C THR A 44 -8.37 18.32 12.32
N LEU A 45 -7.42 17.71 11.62
CA LEU A 45 -7.20 18.07 10.22
C LEU A 45 -8.23 17.38 9.31
N PRO A 46 -8.59 18.01 8.18
CA PRO A 46 -9.16 17.29 7.06
C PRO A 46 -8.08 16.42 6.36
N PRO A 47 -8.48 15.38 5.59
CA PRO A 47 -7.54 14.62 4.78
C PRO A 47 -6.75 15.55 3.82
N PRO A 48 -5.52 15.19 3.42
CA PRO A 48 -4.68 16.04 2.59
C PRO A 48 -5.40 16.46 1.30
N PRO A 49 -5.31 17.74 0.90
CA PRO A 49 -6.01 18.23 -0.27
C PRO A 49 -5.57 17.46 -1.52
N ASP A 50 -6.55 17.14 -2.36
CA ASP A 50 -6.38 16.46 -3.64
C ASP A 50 -5.73 15.06 -3.56
N GLN A 51 -5.61 14.45 -2.38
CA GLN A 51 -5.12 13.08 -2.25
C GLN A 51 -6.27 12.12 -2.01
N THR A 52 -6.23 10.98 -2.70
CA THR A 52 -7.13 9.85 -2.49
C THR A 52 -6.37 8.72 -1.78
N PRO A 53 -7.05 7.83 -1.03
CA PRO A 53 -6.41 6.66 -0.43
C PRO A 53 -5.58 5.83 -1.43
N ALA A 54 -6.05 5.72 -2.67
CA ALA A 54 -5.31 5.07 -3.75
C ALA A 54 -4.01 5.81 -4.11
N SER A 55 -4.04 7.13 -4.23
CA SER A 55 -2.83 7.91 -4.50
C SER A 55 -1.80 7.81 -3.37
N VAL A 56 -2.24 7.65 -2.12
CA VAL A 56 -1.36 7.49 -0.96
C VAL A 56 -0.63 6.15 -0.98
N HIS A 57 -1.34 5.06 -1.28
CA HIS A 57 -0.69 3.76 -1.43
C HIS A 57 0.31 3.79 -2.61
N ALA A 58 -0.10 4.34 -3.75
CA ALA A 58 0.77 4.51 -4.90
C ALA A 58 2.00 5.40 -4.62
N LEU A 59 1.87 6.45 -3.80
CA LEU A 59 3.00 7.28 -3.33
C LEU A 59 3.94 6.50 -2.39
N THR A 60 3.40 5.55 -1.64
CA THR A 60 4.19 4.73 -0.70
C THR A 60 4.98 3.66 -1.43
N VAL A 61 4.35 2.99 -2.40
CA VAL A 61 4.98 1.95 -3.22
C VAL A 61 5.82 2.56 -4.35
N GLY A 62 5.44 3.75 -4.82
CA GLY A 62 6.09 4.48 -5.90
C GLY A 62 5.61 4.10 -7.31
N GLU A 63 4.59 3.26 -7.41
CA GLU A 63 3.96 2.86 -8.65
C GLU A 63 2.46 2.63 -8.44
N VAL A 64 1.68 2.72 -9.52
CA VAL A 64 0.25 2.42 -9.50
C VAL A 64 0.03 0.97 -9.88
N THR A 65 -0.65 0.25 -9.02
CA THR A 65 -0.93 -1.18 -9.11
C THR A 65 -2.44 -1.46 -9.14
N SER A 66 -2.85 -2.73 -9.23
CA SER A 66 -4.28 -3.09 -9.14
C SER A 66 -4.84 -2.94 -7.73
N HIS A 67 -3.96 -2.92 -6.72
CA HIS A 67 -4.32 -2.65 -5.33
C HIS A 67 -4.89 -1.24 -5.20
N ASP A 68 -4.27 -0.25 -5.85
CA ASP A 68 -4.70 1.14 -5.82
C ASP A 68 -6.09 1.34 -6.40
N ILE A 69 -6.42 0.66 -7.50
CA ILE A 69 -7.78 0.73 -8.07
C ILE A 69 -8.82 0.12 -7.14
N ARG A 70 -8.49 -0.98 -6.45
CA ARG A 70 -9.38 -1.55 -5.44
C ARG A 70 -9.56 -0.60 -4.25
N LEU A 71 -8.50 0.08 -3.81
CA LEU A 71 -8.60 1.16 -2.82
C LEU A 71 -9.48 2.30 -3.30
N SER A 72 -9.36 2.74 -4.57
CA SER A 72 -10.26 3.76 -5.14
C SER A 72 -11.72 3.33 -5.10
N LEU A 73 -12.03 2.06 -5.36
CA LEU A 73 -13.40 1.55 -5.26
C LEU A 73 -13.95 1.59 -3.82
N LEU A 74 -13.13 1.18 -2.84
CA LEU A 74 -13.50 1.29 -1.42
C LEU A 74 -13.69 2.75 -1.01
N ASP A 75 -12.83 3.64 -1.48
CA ASP A 75 -12.92 5.07 -1.19
C ASP A 75 -14.17 5.70 -1.82
N LEU A 76 -14.48 5.36 -3.07
CA LEU A 76 -15.72 5.76 -3.75
C LEU A 76 -16.96 5.24 -3.02
N ALA A 77 -16.91 4.02 -2.47
CA ALA A 77 -17.98 3.48 -1.63
C ALA A 77 -18.11 4.29 -0.33
N SER A 78 -17.00 4.58 0.35
CA SER A 78 -17.01 5.40 1.58
C SER A 78 -17.55 6.82 1.37
N ARG A 79 -17.32 7.39 0.18
CA ARG A 79 -17.87 8.68 -0.26
C ARG A 79 -19.32 8.57 -0.77
N GLY A 80 -19.91 7.37 -0.79
CA GLY A 80 -21.30 7.12 -1.16
C GLY A 80 -21.58 7.13 -2.66
N TYR A 81 -20.58 6.91 -3.52
CA TYR A 81 -20.78 6.73 -4.96
C TYR A 81 -21.05 5.28 -5.34
N LEU A 82 -20.49 4.34 -4.57
CA LEU A 82 -20.66 2.90 -4.74
C LEU A 82 -21.25 2.26 -3.48
N HIS A 83 -21.92 1.12 -3.68
CA HIS A 83 -22.34 0.20 -2.62
C HIS A 83 -21.72 -1.16 -2.90
N ILE A 84 -21.14 -1.77 -1.87
CA ILE A 84 -20.45 -3.07 -1.97
C ILE A 84 -21.25 -4.12 -1.21
N ASP A 85 -21.59 -5.21 -1.86
CA ASP A 85 -22.26 -6.35 -1.23
C ASP A 85 -21.36 -7.59 -1.24
N MET A 86 -20.90 -7.96 -0.05
CA MET A 86 -20.04 -9.12 0.21
C MET A 86 -20.83 -10.43 0.32
N THR A 87 -22.16 -10.38 0.44
CA THR A 87 -23.00 -11.58 0.60
C THR A 87 -23.19 -12.35 -0.71
N SER A 88 -22.91 -11.70 -1.84
CA SER A 88 -23.08 -12.25 -3.19
C SER A 88 -22.14 -13.43 -3.49
N GLY A 89 -21.05 -13.61 -2.72
CA GLY A 89 -20.16 -14.77 -2.89
C GLY A 89 -19.13 -14.95 -1.78
N PRO A 90 -18.64 -16.19 -1.54
CA PRO A 90 -17.69 -16.49 -0.45
C PRO A 90 -16.27 -15.95 -0.71
N LYS A 91 -16.01 -15.43 -1.92
CA LYS A 91 -14.74 -14.86 -2.34
C LYS A 91 -14.97 -13.46 -2.88
N SER A 92 -13.94 -12.63 -2.75
CA SER A 92 -13.93 -11.26 -3.22
C SER A 92 -14.24 -11.10 -4.73
N ASP A 93 -13.96 -12.11 -5.54
CA ASP A 93 -14.34 -12.15 -6.96
C ASP A 93 -15.87 -12.14 -7.20
N GLY A 94 -16.64 -12.66 -6.25
CA GLY A 94 -18.11 -12.71 -6.31
C GLY A 94 -18.80 -11.51 -5.67
N TRP A 95 -18.06 -10.55 -5.12
CA TRP A 95 -18.66 -9.36 -4.52
C TRP A 95 -19.31 -8.50 -5.59
N SER A 96 -20.52 -8.01 -5.30
CA SER A 96 -21.23 -7.12 -6.21
C SER A 96 -20.98 -5.66 -5.82
N LEU A 97 -20.68 -4.87 -6.84
CA LEU A 97 -20.35 -3.45 -6.77
C LEU A 97 -21.42 -2.71 -7.55
N ARG A 98 -22.22 -1.89 -6.86
CA ARG A 98 -23.34 -1.16 -7.45
C ARG A 98 -23.10 0.33 -7.36
N ARG A 99 -23.25 1.05 -8.48
CA ARG A 99 -23.29 2.51 -8.45
C ARG A 99 -24.58 3.02 -7.82
N THR A 100 -24.45 4.05 -7.01
CA THR A 100 -25.59 4.76 -6.40
C THR A 100 -26.11 5.85 -7.32
N ASP A 101 -27.29 6.39 -7.01
CA ASP A 101 -27.89 7.53 -7.74
C ASP A 101 -27.20 8.87 -7.45
N LYS A 102 -26.10 8.86 -6.68
CA LYS A 102 -25.34 10.07 -6.38
C LYS A 102 -24.77 10.67 -7.67
N GLN A 103 -25.06 11.94 -7.90
CA GLN A 103 -24.57 12.66 -9.07
C GLN A 103 -23.05 12.77 -9.06
N LEU A 104 -22.43 12.55 -10.23
CA LEU A 104 -20.99 12.67 -10.41
C LEU A 104 -20.58 14.12 -10.13
N SER A 105 -19.66 14.29 -9.18
CA SER A 105 -19.13 15.59 -8.79
C SER A 105 -17.94 15.96 -9.67
N SER A 106 -17.73 17.26 -9.90
CA SER A 106 -16.49 17.78 -10.50
C SER A 106 -15.25 17.61 -9.60
N ALA A 107 -15.43 17.23 -8.33
CA ALA A 107 -14.35 16.92 -7.40
C ALA A 107 -13.80 15.49 -7.54
N LEU A 108 -14.38 14.66 -8.41
CA LEU A 108 -13.87 13.33 -8.72
C LEU A 108 -12.61 13.43 -9.56
N HIS A 109 -11.64 12.56 -9.28
CA HIS A 109 -10.43 12.45 -10.07
C HIS A 109 -10.72 11.77 -11.42
N ASP A 110 -9.89 11.99 -12.45
CA ASP A 110 -10.14 11.46 -13.81
C ASP A 110 -10.37 9.94 -13.82
N HIS A 111 -9.56 9.21 -13.06
CA HIS A 111 -9.66 7.75 -12.95
C HIS A 111 -10.94 7.30 -12.23
N GLU A 112 -11.40 8.07 -11.24
CA GLU A 112 -12.63 7.81 -10.49
C GLU A 112 -13.87 8.07 -11.34
N TRP A 113 -13.84 9.18 -12.09
CA TRP A 113 -14.88 9.53 -13.03
C TRP A 113 -15.01 8.44 -14.09
N PHE A 114 -13.90 8.00 -14.67
CA PHE A 114 -13.87 6.91 -15.64
C PHE A 114 -14.45 5.60 -15.08
N LEU A 115 -14.10 5.21 -13.85
CA LEU A 115 -14.66 4.02 -13.21
C LEU A 115 -16.18 4.14 -13.08
N LEU A 116 -16.69 5.27 -12.61
CA LEU A 116 -18.13 5.45 -12.39
C LEU A 116 -18.94 5.61 -13.68
N SER A 117 -18.40 6.30 -14.69
CA SER A 117 -19.07 6.58 -15.96
C SER A 117 -18.94 5.44 -16.97
N GLY A 118 -17.91 4.60 -16.83
CA GLY A 118 -17.64 3.49 -17.73
C GLY A 118 -18.33 2.21 -17.25
N PRO A 119 -17.63 1.31 -16.54
CA PRO A 119 -18.16 -0.01 -16.22
C PRO A 119 -19.42 0.00 -15.33
N PHE A 120 -19.57 1.00 -14.45
CA PHE A 120 -20.72 1.11 -13.56
C PHE A 120 -21.89 1.93 -14.12
N SER A 121 -21.86 2.24 -15.41
CA SER A 121 -22.98 2.86 -16.13
C SER A 121 -23.41 1.98 -17.29
N ASP A 122 -24.70 1.96 -17.59
CA ASP A 122 -25.17 1.41 -18.86
C ASP A 122 -24.94 2.42 -20.01
N ALA A 123 -25.27 2.02 -21.24
CA ALA A 123 -25.12 2.88 -22.43
C ALA A 123 -25.99 4.16 -22.38
N LEU A 124 -26.98 4.22 -21.48
CA LEU A 124 -27.86 5.36 -21.25
C LEU A 124 -27.43 6.20 -20.04
N GLY A 125 -26.36 5.80 -19.33
CA GLY A 125 -25.82 6.49 -18.15
C GLY A 125 -26.49 6.10 -16.83
N ASN A 126 -27.36 5.09 -16.81
CA ASN A 126 -28.00 4.62 -15.58
C ASN A 126 -27.03 3.79 -14.72
N PRO A 127 -27.19 3.80 -13.39
CA PRO A 127 -26.37 2.99 -12.49
C PRO A 127 -26.47 1.49 -12.80
N ARG A 128 -25.31 0.85 -12.92
CA ARG A 128 -25.17 -0.59 -13.15
C ARG A 128 -24.53 -1.26 -11.93
N THR A 129 -24.92 -2.52 -11.71
CA THR A 129 -24.23 -3.44 -10.80
C THR A 129 -23.29 -4.33 -11.60
N CYS A 130 -22.06 -4.47 -11.13
CA CYS A 130 -21.05 -5.36 -11.69
C CYS A 130 -20.38 -6.17 -10.58
N THR A 131 -19.97 -7.39 -10.89
CA THR A 131 -19.10 -8.15 -9.99
C THR A 131 -17.64 -7.77 -10.19
N TRP A 132 -16.79 -8.05 -9.19
CA TRP A 132 -15.35 -7.85 -9.34
C TRP A 132 -14.77 -8.73 -10.46
N ALA A 133 -15.22 -9.97 -10.58
CA ALA A 133 -14.83 -10.87 -11.66
C ALA A 133 -15.15 -10.27 -13.05
N GLU A 134 -16.35 -9.70 -13.22
CA GLU A 134 -16.72 -9.01 -14.46
C GLU A 134 -15.76 -7.86 -14.77
N LEU A 135 -15.47 -6.96 -13.83
CA LEU A 135 -14.55 -5.83 -14.04
C LEU A 135 -13.14 -6.28 -14.43
N ARG A 136 -12.68 -7.40 -13.86
CA ARG A 136 -11.35 -7.96 -14.12
C ARG A 136 -11.28 -8.63 -15.48
N ASP A 137 -12.31 -9.37 -15.85
CA ASP A 137 -12.35 -10.20 -17.06
C ASP A 137 -12.97 -9.44 -18.27
N ASP A 138 -13.43 -8.21 -18.06
CA ASP A 138 -13.97 -7.33 -19.11
C ASP A 138 -12.91 -7.09 -20.21
N SER A 139 -13.33 -7.30 -21.46
CA SER A 139 -12.51 -7.13 -22.66
C SER A 139 -12.04 -5.68 -22.85
N GLY A 140 -12.80 -4.71 -22.35
CA GLY A 140 -12.44 -3.30 -22.31
C GLY A 140 -11.32 -2.97 -21.33
N ARG A 141 -10.91 -3.93 -20.48
CA ARG A 141 -9.85 -3.79 -19.47
C ARG A 141 -9.98 -2.49 -18.64
N PRO A 142 -11.15 -2.23 -18.03
CA PRO A 142 -11.42 -0.97 -17.32
C PRO A 142 -10.44 -0.74 -16.17
N ILE A 143 -10.01 -1.79 -15.48
CA ILE A 143 -9.01 -1.69 -14.40
C ILE A 143 -7.69 -1.13 -14.93
N HIS A 144 -7.18 -1.65 -16.05
CA HIS A 144 -5.92 -1.17 -16.64
C HIS A 144 -6.02 0.26 -17.15
N GLN A 145 -7.18 0.66 -17.67
CA GLN A 145 -7.40 2.04 -18.08
C GLN A 145 -7.46 2.99 -16.89
N ALA A 146 -8.14 2.61 -15.80
CA ALA A 146 -8.17 3.38 -14.56
C ALA A 146 -6.76 3.52 -13.95
N GLN A 147 -5.95 2.46 -13.96
CA GLN A 147 -4.54 2.51 -13.55
C GLN A 147 -3.78 3.55 -14.36
N ARG A 148 -3.90 3.51 -15.70
CA ARG A 148 -3.21 4.46 -16.58
C ARG A 148 -3.63 5.90 -16.30
N LEU A 149 -4.91 6.16 -16.06
CA LEU A 149 -5.41 7.49 -15.72
C LEU A 149 -4.87 7.98 -14.37
N LEU A 150 -4.83 7.11 -13.36
CA LEU A 150 -4.23 7.44 -12.06
C LEU A 150 -2.73 7.70 -12.19
N THR A 151 -1.99 6.89 -12.94
CA THR A 151 -0.56 7.12 -13.20
C THR A 151 -0.34 8.46 -13.92
N GLU A 152 -1.14 8.77 -14.92
CA GLU A 152 -1.05 10.03 -15.66
C GLU A 152 -1.33 11.22 -14.74
N GLU A 153 -2.34 11.12 -13.89
CA GLU A 153 -2.65 12.14 -12.92
C GLU A 153 -1.51 12.39 -11.93
N MET A 154 -0.91 11.32 -11.39
CA MET A 154 0.25 11.43 -10.51
C MET A 154 1.48 12.02 -11.23
N ARG A 155 1.66 11.72 -12.52
CA ARG A 155 2.70 12.35 -13.35
C ARG A 155 2.44 13.83 -13.61
N ARG A 156 1.21 14.21 -13.96
CA ARG A 156 0.83 15.64 -14.14
C ARG A 156 1.04 16.46 -12.88
N ARG A 157 0.86 15.84 -11.71
CA ARG A 157 1.12 16.44 -10.39
C ARG A 157 2.60 16.42 -9.97
N ARG A 158 3.48 15.89 -10.83
CA ARG A 158 4.92 15.70 -10.57
C ARG A 158 5.19 14.94 -9.28
N TRP A 159 4.38 13.92 -9.01
CA TRP A 159 4.59 13.04 -7.87
C TRP A 159 5.49 11.87 -8.25
N ILE A 160 5.23 11.30 -9.42
CA ILE A 160 6.01 10.21 -10.02
C ILE A 160 6.72 10.79 -11.25
N PRO A 161 7.99 10.46 -11.46
CA PRO A 161 8.79 10.95 -12.58
C PRO A 161 8.26 10.40 -13.90
N ASP A 162 8.55 11.13 -14.98
CA ASP A 162 8.18 10.69 -16.31
C ASP A 162 8.89 9.40 -16.72
N GLU A 163 8.23 8.56 -17.54
CA GLU A 163 8.78 7.26 -17.95
C GLU A 163 10.14 7.39 -18.69
N LYS A 164 10.39 8.56 -19.30
CA LYS A 164 11.67 8.91 -19.92
C LYS A 164 12.79 9.09 -18.89
N ASP A 165 12.48 9.60 -17.71
CA ASP A 165 13.44 9.81 -16.63
C ASP A 165 13.65 8.54 -15.78
N ALA A 166 12.61 7.71 -15.64
CA ALA A 166 12.68 6.45 -14.89
C ALA A 166 13.63 5.41 -15.54
N ARG A 167 13.75 5.41 -16.87
CA ARG A 167 14.64 4.49 -17.62
C ARG A 167 16.13 4.79 -17.42
N HIS A 168 16.47 5.96 -16.90
CA HIS A 168 17.84 6.35 -16.58
C HIS A 168 18.09 6.40 -15.06
N SER A 169 17.58 5.44 -14.30
CA SER A 169 18.12 5.20 -12.96
C SER A 169 19.55 4.67 -13.11
N VAL A 170 20.51 5.59 -13.22
CA VAL A 170 21.96 5.33 -13.27
C VAL A 170 22.35 4.31 -12.20
N TRP A 171 21.68 4.36 -11.04
CA TRP A 171 21.84 3.43 -9.92
C TRP A 171 21.47 1.97 -10.24
N ALA A 172 20.39 1.73 -10.98
CA ALA A 172 19.98 0.37 -11.36
C ALA A 172 20.96 -0.26 -12.37
N TRP A 173 21.44 0.54 -13.33
CA TRP A 173 22.44 0.10 -14.30
C TRP A 173 23.81 -0.11 -13.65
N THR A 174 24.32 0.88 -12.91
CA THR A 174 25.58 0.78 -12.16
C THR A 174 25.53 -0.39 -11.16
N GLY A 175 24.39 -0.59 -10.48
CA GLY A 175 24.22 -1.69 -9.53
C GLY A 175 24.27 -3.06 -10.20
N SER A 176 23.67 -3.19 -11.38
CA SER A 176 23.70 -4.45 -12.15
C SER A 176 25.11 -4.79 -12.62
N VAL A 177 25.88 -3.79 -13.06
CA VAL A 177 27.30 -3.96 -13.45
C VAL A 177 28.15 -4.38 -12.25
N VAL A 178 27.98 -3.70 -11.10
CA VAL A 178 28.71 -4.04 -9.87
C VAL A 178 28.35 -5.44 -9.35
N LEU A 179 27.07 -5.82 -9.41
CA LEU A 179 26.62 -7.15 -9.03
C LEU A 179 27.24 -8.23 -9.92
N LEU A 180 27.24 -8.03 -11.24
CA LEU A 180 27.84 -8.97 -12.19
C LEU A 180 29.34 -9.14 -11.90
N LEU A 181 30.04 -8.03 -11.66
CA LEU A 181 31.46 -8.05 -11.32
C LEU A 181 31.73 -8.76 -9.99
N GLY A 182 30.85 -8.56 -8.99
CA GLY A 182 30.87 -9.28 -7.72
C GLY A 182 30.72 -10.79 -7.87
N ILE A 183 29.73 -11.24 -8.65
CA ILE A 183 29.48 -12.66 -8.92
C ILE A 183 30.67 -13.31 -9.62
N VAL A 184 31.20 -12.66 -10.68
CA VAL A 184 32.36 -13.17 -11.43
C VAL A 184 33.60 -13.26 -10.54
N THR A 185 33.85 -12.23 -9.73
CA THR A 185 34.99 -12.19 -8.81
C THR A 185 34.87 -13.25 -7.71
N THR A 186 33.66 -13.43 -7.17
CA THR A 186 33.39 -14.46 -6.14
C THR A 186 33.58 -15.87 -6.71
N GLY A 187 33.08 -16.13 -7.92
CA GLY A 187 33.25 -17.41 -8.59
C GLY A 187 34.72 -17.72 -8.86
N TYR A 188 35.48 -16.76 -9.38
CA TYR A 188 36.92 -16.92 -9.64
C TYR A 188 37.72 -17.18 -8.35
N MET A 189 37.44 -16.44 -7.27
CA MET A 189 38.11 -16.64 -5.98
C MET A 189 37.69 -17.94 -5.27
N LEU A 190 36.49 -18.48 -5.55
CA LEU A 190 36.09 -19.81 -5.07
C LEU A 190 36.93 -20.92 -5.71
N VAL A 191 37.20 -20.82 -7.01
CA VAL A 191 38.09 -21.76 -7.73
C VAL A 191 39.52 -21.65 -7.20
N ASP A 192 40.00 -20.43 -6.95
CA ASP A 192 41.33 -20.18 -6.38
C ASP A 192 41.46 -20.69 -4.95
N TRP A 193 40.40 -20.55 -4.13
CA TRP A 193 40.36 -21.08 -2.76
C TRP A 193 40.49 -22.61 -2.71
N LEU A 194 39.87 -23.35 -3.65
CA LEU A 194 40.06 -24.79 -3.76
C LEU A 194 41.52 -25.18 -3.98
N ALA A 195 42.31 -24.31 -4.63
CA ALA A 195 43.72 -24.54 -4.93
C ALA A 195 44.67 -24.08 -3.81
N THR A 196 44.32 -23.03 -3.06
CA THR A 196 45.25 -22.35 -2.15
C THR A 196 44.85 -22.37 -0.66
N SER A 197 43.63 -22.80 -0.31
CA SER A 197 43.10 -22.83 1.07
C SER A 197 43.00 -21.47 1.80
N HIS A 198 43.15 -20.33 1.10
CA HIS A 198 43.05 -18.99 1.70
C HIS A 198 41.67 -18.36 1.46
N PHE A 199 40.90 -18.10 2.53
CA PHE A 199 39.50 -17.67 2.43
C PHE A 199 39.28 -16.17 2.15
N ASN A 200 40.35 -15.37 2.22
CA ASN A 200 40.27 -13.90 2.16
C ASN A 200 39.74 -13.37 0.82
N GLY A 201 40.04 -14.04 -0.30
CA GLY A 201 39.54 -13.66 -1.62
C GLY A 201 38.02 -13.88 -1.78
N VAL A 202 37.48 -14.93 -1.15
CA VAL A 202 36.04 -15.24 -1.15
C VAL A 202 35.26 -14.18 -0.35
N LEU A 203 35.80 -13.74 0.79
CA LEU A 203 35.22 -12.64 1.58
C LEU A 203 35.17 -11.32 0.79
N GLY A 204 36.22 -11.01 0.02
CA GLY A 204 36.25 -9.82 -0.85
C GLY A 204 35.20 -9.85 -1.96
N GLY A 205 35.07 -10.99 -2.65
CA GLY A 205 34.02 -11.19 -3.66
C GLY A 205 32.61 -11.12 -3.08
N ALA A 206 32.39 -11.74 -1.92
CA ALA A 206 31.10 -11.71 -1.24
C ALA A 206 30.70 -10.29 -0.80
N ALA A 207 31.64 -9.49 -0.31
CA ALA A 207 31.41 -8.08 0.03
C ALA A 207 31.02 -7.25 -1.21
N LEU A 208 31.71 -7.46 -2.35
CA LEU A 208 31.40 -6.77 -3.61
C LEU A 208 30.02 -7.17 -4.16
N THR A 209 29.68 -8.46 -4.08
CA THR A 209 28.36 -8.98 -4.46
C THR A 209 27.28 -8.37 -3.56
N THR A 210 27.51 -8.29 -2.26
CA THR A 210 26.59 -7.67 -1.30
C THR A 210 26.39 -6.19 -1.60
N ALA A 211 27.46 -5.46 -1.93
CA ALA A 211 27.38 -4.07 -2.36
C ALA A 211 26.54 -3.91 -3.64
N GLY A 212 26.74 -4.78 -4.64
CA GLY A 212 25.93 -4.83 -5.86
C GLY A 212 24.45 -5.12 -5.59
N VAL A 213 24.14 -6.11 -4.74
CA VAL A 213 22.77 -6.43 -4.31
C VAL A 213 22.13 -5.23 -3.61
N VAL A 214 22.85 -4.55 -2.72
CA VAL A 214 22.36 -3.34 -2.03
C VAL A 214 22.06 -2.23 -3.04
N LEU A 215 22.93 -2.00 -4.03
CA LEU A 215 22.73 -0.97 -5.05
C LEU A 215 21.51 -1.27 -5.94
N VAL A 216 21.37 -2.51 -6.42
CA VAL A 216 20.22 -2.96 -7.23
C VAL A 216 18.92 -2.91 -6.43
N SER A 217 18.95 -3.40 -5.18
CA SER A 217 17.80 -3.36 -4.27
C SER A 217 17.34 -1.93 -4.03
N ARG A 218 18.26 -0.98 -3.88
CA ARG A 218 17.94 0.43 -3.65
C ARG A 218 17.41 1.13 -4.90
N GLY A 219 17.90 0.76 -6.10
CA GLY A 219 17.35 1.21 -7.38
C GLY A 219 15.95 0.66 -7.68
N ARG A 220 15.57 -0.49 -7.08
CA ARG A 220 14.23 -1.08 -7.18
C ARG A 220 13.25 -0.64 -6.09
N ARG A 221 13.73 -0.33 -4.89
CA ARG A 221 12.89 -0.02 -3.71
C ARG A 221 12.52 1.45 -3.57
N HIS A 222 13.16 2.34 -4.33
CA HIS A 222 12.76 3.73 -4.43
C HIS A 222 12.44 4.01 -5.89
N ALA A 223 11.16 3.90 -6.29
CA ALA A 223 10.74 4.68 -7.44
C ALA A 223 11.05 6.15 -7.09
N PRO A 224 11.81 6.87 -7.93
CA PRO A 224 12.33 8.16 -7.53
C PRO A 224 11.20 9.16 -7.52
N LEU A 225 10.46 9.29 -6.40
CA LEU A 225 9.48 10.36 -6.23
C LEU A 225 10.17 11.70 -6.49
N ASP A 226 9.47 12.56 -7.20
CA ASP A 226 9.88 13.93 -7.40
C ASP A 226 9.77 14.74 -6.10
N ALA A 227 10.32 15.95 -6.08
CA ALA A 227 10.30 16.81 -4.90
C ALA A 227 8.87 17.05 -4.38
N ASP A 228 7.91 17.23 -5.31
CA ASP A 228 6.49 17.40 -4.97
C ASP A 228 5.86 16.08 -4.49
N GLY A 229 6.27 14.93 -5.04
CA GLY A 229 5.85 13.60 -4.58
C GLY A 229 6.31 13.29 -3.16
N LEU A 230 7.55 13.66 -2.80
CA LEU A 230 8.07 13.55 -1.44
C LEU A 230 7.31 14.47 -0.47
N ALA A 231 6.98 15.69 -0.89
CA ALA A 231 6.16 16.60 -0.10
C ALA A 231 4.75 16.05 0.13
N ALA A 232 4.11 15.51 -0.91
CA ALA A 232 2.81 14.87 -0.82
C ALA A 232 2.85 13.66 0.12
N GLN A 233 3.84 12.77 -0.02
CA GLN A 233 4.05 11.63 0.86
C GLN A 233 4.22 12.06 2.33
N GLN A 234 4.96 13.13 2.59
CA GLN A 234 5.12 13.65 3.94
C GLN A 234 3.80 14.16 4.53
N ALA A 235 2.96 14.82 3.73
CA ALA A 235 1.61 15.21 4.14
C ALA A 235 0.75 13.98 4.50
N CYS A 236 0.83 12.91 3.71
CA CYS A 236 0.14 11.64 4.01
C CYS A 236 0.57 11.08 5.37
N LEU A 237 1.87 11.05 5.66
CA LEU A 237 2.40 10.49 6.90
C LEU A 237 1.90 11.24 8.15
N ILE A 238 1.78 12.56 8.06
CA ILE A 238 1.23 13.39 9.13
C ILE A 238 -0.26 13.08 9.34
N TRP A 239 -1.02 12.96 8.24
CA TRP A 239 -2.41 12.58 8.29
C TRP A 239 -2.62 11.20 8.93
N ARG A 240 -1.78 10.21 8.57
CA ARG A 240 -1.78 8.89 9.21
C ARG A 240 -1.57 9.00 10.72
N ASP A 241 -0.59 9.79 11.15
CA ASP A 241 -0.29 9.94 12.57
C ASP A 241 -1.46 10.60 13.33
N GLN A 242 -2.21 11.50 12.67
CA GLN A 242 -3.43 12.07 13.25
C GLN A 242 -4.57 11.06 13.35
N LEU A 243 -4.81 10.27 12.29
CA LEU A 243 -5.79 9.19 12.30
C LEU A 243 -5.53 8.18 13.43
N ARG A 244 -4.26 7.95 13.79
CA ARG A 244 -3.87 7.14 14.95
C ARG A 244 -4.19 7.78 16.29
N THR A 245 -3.97 9.09 16.42
CA THR A 245 -4.21 9.80 17.69
C THR A 245 -5.68 10.07 17.98
N GLU A 246 -6.52 10.11 16.95
CA GLU A 246 -7.95 10.40 17.12
C GLU A 246 -8.67 9.20 17.74
N ASN A 247 -8.96 9.31 19.04
CA ASN A 247 -9.52 8.25 19.86
C ASN A 247 -10.98 7.94 19.48
N LEU A 248 -11.26 6.68 19.16
CA LEU A 248 -12.63 6.23 18.87
C LEU A 248 -13.50 6.17 20.14
N ASN A 249 -12.88 6.14 21.32
CA ASN A 249 -13.59 5.93 22.60
C ASN A 249 -14.57 7.06 22.94
N ASP A 250 -14.36 8.26 22.39
CA ASP A 250 -15.23 9.42 22.60
C ASP A 250 -16.34 9.51 21.54
N THR A 251 -16.36 8.59 20.58
CA THR A 251 -17.38 8.55 19.52
C THR A 251 -18.66 7.91 20.06
N PRO A 252 -19.83 8.57 19.95
CA PRO A 252 -21.07 7.96 20.40
C PRO A 252 -21.38 6.73 19.54
N ILE A 253 -21.89 5.67 20.17
CA ILE A 253 -22.05 4.34 19.58
C ILE A 253 -22.87 4.36 18.27
N ASN A 254 -23.84 5.27 18.15
CA ASN A 254 -24.67 5.44 16.97
C ASN A 254 -23.93 6.03 15.74
N LYS A 255 -22.78 6.67 15.95
CA LYS A 255 -21.91 7.20 14.90
C LYS A 255 -20.69 6.32 14.65
N LEU A 256 -20.48 5.27 15.45
CA LEU A 256 -19.29 4.43 15.39
C LEU A 256 -19.11 3.79 14.02
N ALA A 257 -20.18 3.24 13.42
CA ALA A 257 -20.14 2.63 12.08
C ALA A 257 -19.76 3.64 10.97
N ASP A 258 -20.26 4.88 11.07
CA ASP A 258 -19.94 5.93 10.11
C ASP A 258 -18.49 6.42 10.25
N VAL A 259 -18.01 6.60 11.49
CA VAL A 259 -16.62 7.00 11.76
C VAL A 259 -15.65 5.89 11.37
N PHE A 260 -15.95 4.64 11.74
CA PHE A 260 -15.19 3.47 11.36
C PHE A 260 -15.09 3.35 9.83
N GLY A 261 -16.22 3.42 9.12
CA GLY A 261 -16.25 3.32 7.66
C GLY A 261 -15.41 4.38 6.95
N ARG A 262 -15.42 5.63 7.44
CA ARG A 262 -14.59 6.71 6.87
C ARG A 262 -13.10 6.51 7.14
N LYS A 263 -12.73 6.10 8.36
CA LYS A 263 -11.33 5.90 8.75
C LYS A 263 -10.73 4.64 8.13
N LEU A 264 -11.54 3.61 7.94
CA LEU A 264 -11.11 2.29 7.51
C LEU A 264 -10.36 2.33 6.18
N VAL A 265 -10.90 3.03 5.18
CA VAL A 265 -10.26 3.08 3.84
C VAL A 265 -8.89 3.74 3.88
N TRP A 266 -8.76 4.83 4.65
CA TRP A 266 -7.47 5.49 4.85
C TRP A 266 -6.48 4.59 5.59
N GLN A 267 -6.93 3.92 6.66
CA GLN A 267 -6.07 3.00 7.42
C GLN A 267 -5.66 1.77 6.61
N LEU A 268 -6.52 1.29 5.70
CA LEU A 268 -6.17 0.23 4.75
C LEU A 268 -5.10 0.70 3.76
N ALA A 269 -5.19 1.94 3.24
CA ALA A 269 -4.19 2.50 2.34
C ALA A 269 -2.79 2.61 3.00
N TYR A 270 -2.74 2.89 4.30
CA TYR A 270 -1.50 2.93 5.10
C TYR A 270 -1.02 1.57 5.62
N ASP A 271 -1.80 0.50 5.41
CA ASP A 271 -1.58 -0.82 6.03
C ASP A 271 -1.49 -0.75 7.58
N ASP A 272 -2.33 0.09 8.20
CA ASP A 272 -2.28 0.46 9.62
C ASP A 272 -3.65 0.33 10.33
N HIS A 273 -4.41 -0.70 9.96
CA HIS A 273 -5.79 -0.90 10.41
C HIS A 273 -5.91 -1.56 11.80
N ALA A 274 -4.85 -2.16 12.33
CA ALA A 274 -4.90 -2.95 13.57
C ALA A 274 -5.36 -2.13 14.80
N GLY A 275 -4.86 -0.89 14.94
CA GLY A 275 -5.25 -0.01 16.04
C GLY A 275 -6.72 0.41 15.96
N LEU A 276 -7.23 0.64 14.75
CA LEU A 276 -8.63 0.99 14.49
C LEU A 276 -9.56 -0.15 14.89
N VAL A 277 -9.25 -1.38 14.46
CA VAL A 277 -10.04 -2.58 14.77
C VAL A 277 -10.06 -2.83 16.28
N ALA A 278 -8.90 -2.77 16.94
CA ALA A 278 -8.81 -2.94 18.39
C ALA A 278 -9.65 -1.90 19.16
N GLY A 279 -9.68 -0.64 18.69
CA GLY A 279 -10.52 0.40 19.28
C GLY A 279 -12.02 0.11 19.13
N VAL A 280 -12.46 -0.30 17.94
CA VAL A 280 -13.87 -0.68 17.71
C VAL A 280 -14.27 -1.90 18.54
N ASP A 281 -13.43 -2.94 18.56
CA ASP A 281 -13.71 -4.16 19.34
C ASP A 281 -13.79 -3.84 20.84
N ALA A 282 -12.96 -2.93 21.36
CA ALA A 282 -13.04 -2.49 22.75
C ALA A 282 -14.35 -1.75 23.07
N GLU A 283 -14.83 -0.89 22.16
CA GLU A 283 -16.13 -0.21 22.31
C GLU A 283 -17.32 -1.16 22.17
N LEU A 284 -17.23 -2.17 21.29
CA LEU A 284 -18.24 -3.23 21.19
C LEU A 284 -18.36 -4.05 22.48
N VAL A 285 -17.22 -4.47 23.04
CA VAL A 285 -17.19 -5.17 24.33
C VAL A 285 -17.76 -4.29 25.44
N ARG A 286 -17.52 -2.97 25.40
CA ARG A 286 -18.12 -2.03 26.35
C ARG A 286 -19.63 -1.97 26.18
N ALA A 287 -20.14 -1.85 24.95
CA ALA A 287 -21.57 -1.77 24.65
C ALA A 287 -22.33 -3.06 25.03
N GLU A 288 -21.72 -4.23 24.84
CA GLU A 288 -22.29 -5.52 25.25
C GLU A 288 -22.55 -5.58 26.77
N ARG A 289 -21.68 -4.96 27.58
CA ARG A 289 -21.89 -4.88 29.05
C ARG A 289 -23.17 -4.12 29.42
N TRP A 290 -23.64 -3.23 28.55
CA TRP A 290 -24.88 -2.47 28.70
C TRP A 290 -26.06 -3.10 27.94
N SER A 291 -25.94 -4.36 27.50
CA SER A 291 -26.95 -5.09 26.72
C SER A 291 -27.31 -4.44 25.38
N GLN A 292 -26.45 -3.59 24.81
CA GLN A 292 -26.63 -3.03 23.47
C GLN A 292 -25.89 -3.90 22.45
N ARG A 293 -26.62 -4.64 21.60
CA ARG A 293 -26.04 -5.29 20.43
C ARG A 293 -25.96 -4.29 19.29
N VAL A 294 -24.76 -3.87 18.94
CA VAL A 294 -24.52 -2.91 17.85
C VAL A 294 -23.69 -3.60 16.78
N SER A 295 -24.20 -3.62 15.55
CA SER A 295 -23.42 -4.05 14.38
C SER A 295 -22.65 -2.84 13.83
N VAL A 296 -21.34 -2.98 13.66
CA VAL A 296 -20.45 -1.91 13.16
C VAL A 296 -20.03 -2.26 11.74
N VAL A 297 -21.02 -2.38 10.86
CA VAL A 297 -20.80 -2.51 9.41
C VAL A 297 -20.98 -1.11 8.79
N PRO A 298 -20.00 -0.61 8.02
CA PRO A 298 -20.14 0.67 7.33
C PRO A 298 -21.36 0.70 6.41
N ARG A 299 -22.08 1.82 6.34
CA ARG A 299 -23.33 1.93 5.55
C ARG A 299 -23.17 1.67 4.05
N TRP A 300 -21.97 1.88 3.51
CA TRP A 300 -21.63 1.64 2.11
C TRP A 300 -21.36 0.16 1.79
N LEU A 301 -21.48 -0.71 2.80
CA LEU A 301 -21.17 -2.12 2.73
C LEU A 301 -22.30 -2.99 3.28
N THR A 302 -22.63 -4.07 2.57
CA THR A 302 -23.43 -5.18 3.09
C THR A 302 -22.51 -6.36 3.38
N ALA A 303 -22.50 -6.81 4.64
CA ALA A 303 -21.77 -8.00 5.08
C ALA A 303 -22.75 -9.06 5.60
N THR A 304 -22.28 -10.30 5.71
CA THR A 304 -23.03 -11.40 6.32
C THR A 304 -23.41 -11.07 7.76
N GLU A 305 -24.59 -11.49 8.20
CA GLU A 305 -25.02 -11.27 9.58
C GLU A 305 -24.02 -11.88 10.58
N GLY A 306 -23.65 -11.10 11.60
CA GLY A 306 -22.73 -11.51 12.65
C GLY A 306 -21.24 -11.37 12.32
N THR A 307 -20.87 -10.86 11.13
CA THR A 307 -19.47 -10.55 10.81
C THR A 307 -18.89 -9.53 11.80
N THR A 308 -17.77 -9.86 12.43
CA THR A 308 -17.07 -8.94 13.33
C THR A 308 -16.31 -7.87 12.56
N PRO A 309 -15.97 -6.71 13.17
CA PRO A 309 -15.13 -5.71 12.52
C PRO A 309 -13.78 -6.26 12.06
N SER A 310 -13.16 -7.15 12.85
CA SER A 310 -11.93 -7.84 12.48
C SER A 310 -12.08 -8.72 11.24
N GLU A 311 -13.11 -9.57 11.20
CA GLU A 311 -13.40 -10.42 10.04
C GLU A 311 -13.72 -9.61 8.78
N LEU A 312 -14.39 -8.47 8.94
CA LEU A 312 -14.67 -7.54 7.85
C LEU A 312 -13.38 -6.95 7.28
N VAL A 313 -12.47 -6.49 8.16
CA VAL A 313 -11.18 -5.93 7.72
C VAL A 313 -10.31 -6.98 7.04
N ASP A 314 -10.25 -8.20 7.58
CA ASP A 314 -9.51 -9.31 6.97
C ASP A 314 -10.02 -9.60 5.54
N GLN A 315 -11.34 -9.63 5.34
CA GLN A 315 -11.94 -9.81 4.02
C GLN A 315 -11.58 -8.66 3.06
N LEU A 316 -11.56 -7.41 3.54
CA LEU A 316 -11.16 -6.26 2.74
C LEU A 316 -9.67 -6.29 2.38
N VAL A 317 -8.80 -6.70 3.32
CA VAL A 317 -7.37 -6.90 3.06
C VAL A 317 -7.17 -7.98 2.00
N ASP A 318 -7.89 -9.10 2.08
CA ASP A 318 -7.87 -10.17 1.07
C ASP A 318 -8.35 -9.67 -0.31
N PHE A 319 -9.40 -8.84 -0.34
CA PHE A 319 -9.83 -8.18 -1.57
C PHE A 319 -8.73 -7.30 -2.15
N LEU A 320 -8.09 -6.46 -1.33
CA LEU A 320 -7.03 -5.54 -1.75
C LEU A 320 -5.78 -6.26 -2.24
N ALA A 321 -5.36 -7.35 -1.58
CA ALA A 321 -4.26 -8.21 -2.01
C ALA A 321 -4.54 -8.82 -3.40
N GLY A 322 -5.81 -9.03 -3.73
CA GLY A 322 -6.25 -9.77 -4.90
C GLY A 322 -6.04 -11.27 -4.65
N SER A 323 -7.00 -12.07 -5.07
CA SER A 323 -7.08 -13.53 -4.90
C SER A 323 -5.92 -14.31 -5.55
N ARG A 324 -4.70 -14.13 -5.02
CA ARG A 324 -3.47 -14.92 -5.25
C ARG A 324 -2.79 -15.33 -3.94
N HIS A 325 -3.45 -15.19 -2.79
CA HIS A 325 -3.06 -15.92 -1.59
C HIS A 325 -3.76 -17.29 -1.59
N GLN A 326 -3.08 -18.26 -2.18
CA GLN A 326 -3.15 -19.62 -1.64
C GLN A 326 -2.59 -19.54 -0.22
N PRO A 327 -3.36 -19.86 0.83
CA PRO A 327 -2.87 -19.73 2.19
C PRO A 327 -1.67 -20.66 2.37
N LEU A 328 -0.52 -20.07 2.69
CA LEU A 328 0.58 -20.76 3.32
C LEU A 328 0.01 -21.41 4.60
N GLY A 329 -0.13 -22.73 4.54
CA GLY A 329 -0.22 -23.66 5.68
C GLY A 329 -1.20 -23.28 6.78
N GLU A 330 -2.28 -24.06 6.88
CA GLU A 330 -3.09 -24.24 8.08
C GLU A 330 -2.39 -23.76 9.36
N ARG A 331 -2.72 -22.54 9.82
CA ARG A 331 -2.52 -22.21 11.23
C ARG A 331 -3.48 -23.09 11.99
N LYS A 332 -2.97 -24.23 12.48
CA LYS A 332 -3.65 -25.10 13.43
C LYS A 332 -4.30 -24.23 14.50
N ARG A 333 -5.63 -24.11 14.43
CA ARG A 333 -6.44 -23.54 15.49
C ARG A 333 -6.11 -24.33 16.77
N PHE A 334 -5.52 -23.67 17.75
CA PHE A 334 -5.39 -24.24 19.08
C PHE A 334 -6.80 -24.59 19.59
N PRO A 335 -7.05 -25.83 20.05
CA PRO A 335 -8.34 -26.18 20.61
C PRO A 335 -8.56 -25.41 21.91
N ARG A 336 -9.69 -24.69 21.99
CA ARG A 336 -10.15 -24.06 23.24
C ARG A 336 -10.31 -25.15 24.32
N PRO A 337 -9.85 -24.95 25.56
CA PRO A 337 -10.09 -25.90 26.64
C PRO A 337 -11.59 -25.98 26.91
N ARG A 338 -12.13 -27.20 26.81
CA ARG A 338 -13.50 -27.55 27.20
C ARG A 338 -13.66 -27.23 28.69
N ARG A 339 -14.48 -26.23 29.00
CA ARG A 339 -14.95 -25.92 30.35
C ARG A 339 -15.78 -27.12 30.83
N LYS A 340 -15.26 -27.92 31.76
CA LYS A 340 -16.07 -28.92 32.47
C LYS A 340 -17.05 -28.17 33.38
N GLY A 341 -18.34 -28.26 33.05
CA GLY A 341 -19.43 -27.95 33.97
C GLY A 341 -19.52 -29.03 35.05
N LYS A 342 -20.09 -28.62 36.18
CA LYS A 342 -20.29 -29.36 37.44
C LYS A 342 -20.81 -30.79 37.28
#